data_AF-A0A2E1FN31-F1
#
_entry.id   AF-A0A2E1FN31-F1
#
_cell.length_a   1.000
_cell.length_b   1.000
_cell.length_c   1.000
_cell.angle_alpha   90.00
_cell.angle_beta   90.00
_cell.angle_gamma   90.00
#
_symmetry.space_group_name_H-M   'P 1'
#
loop_
_entity.id
_entity.type
_entity.pdbx_description
1 polymer ?
#
loop_
_entity_poly.entity_id
_entity_poly.type
_entity_poly.pdbx_seq_one_letter_code
_entity_poly.pdbx_strand_id
1 'polypeptide(L)'
;MGTTEIIFIFVIYLLLFGAKGIPSLAKSMGDGIRHFRSATDDIQREIMKGTNDLKSDFKKATDLRSQPKDKRTVPDDVQRAKNKTEEKKSGA
;
A
#
# COMPACT_ATOMS: atom_id res chain seq x y z
N MET A 1 -23.61 11.40 37.64
CA MET A 1 -22.15 11.42 37.48
C MET A 1 -21.85 12.24 36.24
N GLY A 2 -21.57 13.52 36.42
CA GLY A 2 -21.73 14.54 35.38
C GLY A 2 -20.56 15.51 35.31
N THR A 3 -20.62 16.43 34.34
CA THR A 3 -19.60 17.44 34.01
C THR A 3 -19.04 18.18 35.24
N THR A 4 -19.85 18.34 36.29
CA THR A 4 -19.47 18.94 37.56
C THR A 4 -18.32 18.20 38.27
N GLU A 5 -18.32 16.87 38.31
CA GLU A 5 -17.24 16.08 38.93
C GLU A 5 -15.94 16.22 38.13
N ILE A 6 -16.02 16.23 36.80
CA ILE A 6 -14.88 16.47 35.92
C ILE A 6 -14.28 17.85 36.19
N ILE A 7 -15.12 18.89 36.27
CA ILE A 7 -14.67 20.25 36.60
C ILE A 7 -14.01 20.29 37.97
N PHE A 8 -14.58 19.62 38.98
CA PHE A 8 -14.02 19.60 40.33
C PHE A 8 -12.63 18.94 40.37
N ILE A 9 -12.45 17.82 39.65
CA ILE A 9 -11.14 17.17 39.51
C ILE A 9 -10.14 18.09 38.80
N PHE A 10 -10.56 18.79 37.73
CA PHE A 10 -9.70 19.76 37.06
C PHE A 10 -9.31 20.91 37.98
N VAL A 11 -10.21 21.43 38.81
CA VAL A 11 -9.88 22.49 39.78
C VAL A 11 -8.81 22.02 40.76
N ILE A 12 -8.96 20.83 41.35
CA ILE A 12 -7.94 20.25 42.24
C ILE A 12 -6.63 20.06 41.50
N TYR A 13 -6.67 19.52 40.28
CA TYR A 13 -5.48 19.33 39.45
C TYR A 13 -4.77 20.65 39.15
N LEU A 14 -5.51 21.71 38.82
CA LEU A 14 -4.96 23.05 38.58
C LEU A 14 -4.43 23.70 39.87
N LEU A 15 -4.91 23.33 41.05
CA LEU A 15 -4.30 23.78 42.32
C LEU A 15 -2.95 23.08 42.57
N LEU A 16 -2.82 21.80 42.19
CA LEU A 16 -1.58 21.03 42.36
C LEU A 16 -0.51 21.41 41.31
N PHE A 17 -0.91 21.55 40.05
CA PHE A 17 0.00 21.76 38.92
C PHE A 17 -0.03 23.18 38.33
N GLY A 18 -0.96 24.03 38.77
CA GLY A 18 -1.18 25.38 38.25
C GLY A 18 -1.99 25.43 36.95
N ALA A 19 -2.44 26.63 36.58
CA ALA A 19 -3.14 26.92 35.31
C ALA A 19 -2.35 26.51 34.05
N LYS A 20 -1.02 26.35 34.17
CA LYS A 20 -0.12 25.97 33.08
C LYS A 20 0.06 24.45 32.93
N GLY A 21 -0.42 23.64 33.86
CA GLY A 21 -0.25 22.18 33.84
C GLY A 21 -0.85 21.53 32.60
N ILE A 22 -2.16 21.68 32.39
CA ILE A 22 -2.88 21.11 31.24
C ILE A 22 -2.33 21.61 29.89
N PRO A 23 -2.15 22.94 29.66
CA PRO A 23 -1.62 23.42 28.38
C PRO A 23 -0.20 22.94 28.08
N SER A 24 0.67 22.83 29.10
CA SER A 24 2.06 22.38 28.88
C SER A 24 2.14 20.90 28.53
N LEU A 25 1.37 20.05 29.22
CA LEU A 25 1.28 18.62 28.95
C LEU A 25 0.69 18.37 27.56
N ALA A 26 -0.37 19.10 27.19
CA ALA A 26 -0.95 19.01 25.87
C ALA A 26 0.05 19.40 24.78
N LYS A 27 0.85 20.46 25.00
CA LYS A 27 1.89 20.88 24.07
C LYS A 27 3.00 19.85 23.92
N SER A 28 3.58 19.37 25.02
CA SER A 28 4.66 18.37 24.98
C SER A 28 4.20 17.02 24.41
N MET A 29 2.98 16.59 24.77
CA MET A 29 2.40 15.35 24.25
C MET A 29 2.04 15.50 22.77
N GLY A 30 1.50 16.65 22.36
CA GLY A 30 1.18 16.96 20.98
C GLY A 30 2.42 16.98 20.08
N ASP A 31 3.49 17.63 20.54
CA ASP A 31 4.79 17.64 19.85
C ASP A 31 5.35 16.22 19.76
N GLY A 32 5.35 15.47 20.87
CA GLY A 32 5.79 14.07 20.91
C GLY A 32 5.02 13.14 19.96
N ILE A 33 3.69 13.23 19.95
CA ILE A 33 2.83 12.45 19.03
C ILE A 33 3.10 12.84 17.58
N ARG A 34 3.30 14.13 17.29
CA ARG A 34 3.57 14.60 15.93
C ARG A 34 4.91 14.08 15.43
N HIS A 35 5.97 14.16 16.23
CA HIS A 35 7.27 13.60 15.88
C HIS A 35 7.23 12.08 15.73
N PHE A 36 6.53 11.38 16.63
CA PHE A 36 6.36 9.93 16.56
C PHE A 36 5.64 9.49 15.28
N ARG A 37 4.57 10.19 14.90
CA ARG A 37 3.85 9.95 13.62
C ARG A 37 4.75 10.19 12.42
N SER A 38 5.46 11.31 12.37
CA SER A 38 6.38 11.59 11.25
C SER A 38 7.47 10.54 11.10
N ALA A 39 8.13 10.15 12.20
CA ALA A 39 9.15 9.10 12.16
C ALA A 39 8.56 7.75 11.72
N THR A 40 7.37 7.40 12.21
CA THR A 40 6.68 6.16 11.83
C THR A 40 6.32 6.16 10.34
N ASP A 41 5.82 7.28 9.81
CA ASP A 41 5.45 7.38 8.40
C ASP A 41 6.67 7.27 7.47
N ASP A 42 7.81 7.81 7.87
CA ASP A 42 9.06 7.72 7.12
C ASP A 42 9.58 6.28 7.09
N ILE A 43 9.54 5.58 8.23
CA ILE A 43 9.85 4.15 8.32
C ILE A 43 8.91 3.34 7.42
N GLN A 44 7.60 3.59 7.45
CA GLN A 44 6.64 2.91 6.60
C GLN A 44 6.94 3.13 5.11
N ARG A 45 7.27 4.36 4.70
CA ARG A 45 7.63 4.70 3.33
C ARG A 45 8.89 3.97 2.87
N GLU A 46 9.91 3.88 3.72
CA GLU A 46 11.16 3.20 3.40
C GLU A 46 10.97 1.69 3.26
N ILE A 47 10.20 1.07 4.17
CA ILE A 47 9.85 -0.37 4.09
C ILE A 47 9.08 -0.67 2.80
N MET A 48 8.08 0.15 2.45
CA MET A 48 7.29 -0.04 1.23
C MET A 48 8.12 0.15 -0.04
N LYS A 49 9.02 1.13 -0.08
CA LYS A 49 9.95 1.32 -1.20
C LYS A 49 10.90 0.14 -1.34
N GLY A 50 11.60 -0.24 -0.26
CA GLY A 50 12.52 -1.38 -0.27
C GLY A 50 11.86 -2.68 -0.71
N THR A 51 10.61 -2.93 -0.26
CA THR A 51 9.84 -4.11 -0.68
C THR A 51 9.46 -4.09 -2.16
N ASN A 52 9.07 -2.93 -2.71
CA ASN A 52 8.75 -2.80 -4.12
C ASN A 52 10.00 -2.99 -5.01
N ASP A 53 11.13 -2.43 -4.59
CA ASP A 53 12.40 -2.57 -5.31
C ASP A 53 12.87 -4.04 -5.31
N LEU A 54 12.87 -4.70 -4.14
CA LEU A 54 13.13 -6.14 -4.00
C LEU A 54 12.20 -7.01 -4.87
N LYS A 55 10.90 -6.68 -4.90
CA LYS A 55 9.91 -7.39 -5.71
C LYS A 55 10.16 -7.22 -7.21
N SER A 56 10.61 -6.04 -7.62
CA SER A 56 10.94 -5.74 -9.02
C SER A 56 12.19 -6.48 -9.49
N ASP A 57 13.23 -6.55 -8.66
CA ASP A 57 14.47 -7.27 -8.93
C ASP A 57 14.25 -8.79 -8.95
N PHE A 58 13.48 -9.31 -7.99
CA PHE A 58 13.09 -10.72 -7.98
C PHE A 58 12.28 -11.09 -9.22
N LYS A 59 11.33 -10.24 -9.65
CA LYS A 59 10.57 -10.46 -10.88
C LYS A 59 11.46 -10.46 -12.12
N LYS A 60 12.43 -9.53 -12.21
CA LYS A 60 13.43 -9.52 -13.28
C LYS A 60 14.28 -10.79 -13.31
N ALA A 61 14.77 -11.24 -12.16
CA ALA A 61 15.57 -12.46 -12.07
C ALA A 61 14.77 -13.71 -12.46
N THR A 62 13.49 -13.75 -12.11
CA THR A 62 12.57 -14.84 -12.46
C THR A 62 12.21 -14.84 -13.95
N ASP A 63 11.96 -13.67 -14.53
CA ASP A 63 11.72 -13.51 -15.98
C ASP A 63 12.98 -13.86 -16.80
N LEU A 64 14.19 -13.52 -16.31
CA LEU A 64 15.46 -13.88 -16.96
C LEU A 64 15.73 -15.40 -16.94
N ARG A 65 15.29 -16.11 -15.89
CA ARG A 65 15.42 -17.57 -15.81
C ARG A 65 14.38 -18.34 -16.62
N SER A 66 13.33 -17.67 -17.07
CA SER A 66 12.23 -18.27 -17.85
C SER A 66 12.49 -18.33 -19.37
N GLN A 67 13.74 -18.14 -19.82
CA GLN A 67 14.11 -18.33 -21.23
C GLN A 67 14.85 -19.67 -21.45
N PRO A 68 14.15 -20.77 -21.74
CA PRO A 68 14.57 -21.69 -22.79
C PRO A 68 14.00 -21.22 -24.14
N LYS A 69 14.91 -21.12 -25.11
CA LYS A 69 14.72 -20.97 -26.56
C LYS A 69 13.47 -21.71 -27.07
N ASP A 70 12.65 -21.09 -27.92
CA ASP A 70 12.52 -21.47 -29.35
C ASP A 70 11.57 -20.51 -30.10
N LYS A 71 12.12 -19.70 -31.02
CA LYS A 71 11.35 -19.10 -32.13
C LYS A 71 11.66 -19.88 -33.42
N ARG A 72 11.62 -21.22 -33.39
CA ARG A 72 11.52 -22.02 -34.61
C ARG A 72 10.07 -22.32 -34.91
N THR A 73 9.65 -21.81 -36.07
CA THR A 73 8.67 -22.40 -36.99
C THR A 73 7.28 -22.72 -36.43
N VAL A 74 6.36 -21.78 -36.62
CA VAL A 74 5.02 -22.13 -37.11
C VAL A 74 4.73 -21.23 -38.32
N PRO A 75 4.83 -21.73 -39.56
CA PRO A 75 4.33 -21.03 -40.74
C PRO A 75 2.83 -20.74 -40.59
N ASP A 76 2.41 -19.53 -40.96
CA ASP A 76 1.05 -19.00 -40.95
C ASP A 76 0.10 -19.66 -41.99
N ASP A 77 0.19 -20.97 -42.17
CA ASP A 77 -0.48 -21.67 -43.28
C ASP A 77 -1.69 -22.51 -42.85
N VAL A 78 -1.94 -22.66 -41.53
CA VAL A 78 -2.94 -23.64 -41.03
C VAL A 78 -4.33 -23.03 -40.77
N GLN A 79 -4.51 -21.71 -40.86
CA GLN A 79 -5.81 -21.07 -40.57
C GLN A 79 -6.68 -20.75 -41.80
N ARG A 80 -6.21 -21.02 -43.03
CA ARG A 80 -6.99 -20.72 -44.25
C ARG A 80 -7.79 -21.91 -44.82
N ALA A 81 -7.61 -23.12 -44.31
CA ALA A 81 -8.23 -24.33 -44.89
C ALA A 81 -9.57 -24.77 -44.28
N LYS A 82 -10.05 -24.15 -43.19
CA LYS A 82 -11.32 -24.57 -42.54
C LYS A 82 -12.55 -23.74 -42.88
N ASN A 83 -12.41 -22.57 -43.50
CA ASN A 83 -13.56 -21.71 -43.84
C ASN A 83 -14.07 -21.87 -45.29
N LYS A 84 -13.77 -23.00 -45.96
CA LYS A 84 -14.17 -23.21 -47.37
C LYS A 84 -14.95 -24.49 -47.66
N THR A 85 -15.50 -25.16 -46.64
CA THR A 85 -16.28 -26.40 -46.82
C THR A 85 -17.76 -26.28 -46.47
N GLU A 86 -18.21 -25.19 -45.83
CA GLU A 86 -19.63 -25.05 -45.43
C GLU A 86 -20.51 -24.24 -46.40
N GLU A 87 -19.95 -23.54 -47.40
CA GLU A 87 -20.75 -22.69 -48.29
C GLU A 87 -21.15 -23.34 -49.63
N LYS A 88 -20.87 -24.64 -49.85
CA LYS A 88 -21.19 -25.33 -51.11
C LYS A 88 -22.28 -26.42 -51.03
N LYS A 89 -23.14 -26.39 -50.02
CA LYS A 89 -24.29 -27.32 -49.88
C LYS A 89 -25.67 -26.66 -49.69
N SER A 90 -25.82 -25.36 -50.01
CA SER A 90 -27.13 -24.68 -49.99
C SER A 90 -27.51 -24.02 -51.33
N GLY A 91 -26.96 -24.48 -52.45
CA GLY A 91 -27.23 -23.90 -53.75
C GLY A 91 -27.01 -24.86 -54.91
N ALA A 92 -27.66 -26.03 -54.87
CA ALA A 92 -28.03 -26.87 -56.01
C ALA A 92 -28.93 -28.00 -55.54
#